data_AF-A0A7S2PWC6-F1
#
_entry.id   AF-A0A7S2PWC6-F1
#
_cell.length_a   1.000
_cell.length_b   1.000
_cell.length_c   1.000
_cell.angle_alpha   90.00
_cell.angle_beta   90.00
_cell.angle_gamma   90.00
#
_symmetry.space_group_name_H-M   'P 1'
#
loop_
_entity.id
_entity.type
_entity.pdbx_description
1 polymer ?
#
loop_
_entity_poly.entity_id
_entity_poly.type
_entity_poly.pdbx_seq_one_letter_code
_entity_poly.pdbx_strand_id
1 'polypeptide(L)'
;PKFPINASMRCKLFDWLGEVVPSTDCKGFFSRSSGALFRAFKYVDAYLALRPVSGNKLQLTGVACVCVAAALERNSNARLEVLVARLAHLTDGACTREEVRSMTASVQQVLGFRIYQPTADTFLRRYR
;
A
#
# COMPACT_ATOMS: atom_id res chain seq x y z
N PRO A 1 16.65 -15.12 16.20
CA PRO A 1 16.69 -13.64 16.08
C PRO A 1 15.95 -13.15 14.82
N LYS A 2 14.80 -12.49 14.97
CA LYS A 2 14.13 -11.81 13.85
C LYS A 2 14.81 -10.45 13.67
N PHE A 3 15.65 -10.32 12.65
CA PHE A 3 16.32 -9.07 12.32
C PHE A 3 15.29 -7.98 11.96
N PRO A 4 15.54 -6.71 12.34
CA PRO A 4 14.70 -5.60 11.93
C PRO A 4 14.70 -5.45 10.40
N ILE A 5 13.60 -4.92 9.85
CA ILE A 5 13.50 -4.62 8.41
C ILE A 5 14.63 -3.67 8.02
N ASN A 6 15.44 -4.06 7.04
CA ASN A 6 16.53 -3.25 6.51
C ASN A 6 16.12 -2.51 5.23
N ALA A 7 16.96 -1.56 4.79
CA ALA A 7 16.72 -0.76 3.60
C ALA A 7 16.57 -1.60 2.32
N SER A 8 17.34 -2.67 2.16
CA SER A 8 17.28 -3.54 0.96
C SER A 8 15.92 -4.24 0.84
N MET A 9 15.38 -4.75 1.95
CA MET A 9 14.05 -5.37 1.97
C MET A 9 12.96 -4.36 1.61
N ARG A 10 13.07 -3.13 2.12
CA ARG A 10 12.15 -2.05 1.78
C ARG A 10 12.24 -1.67 0.30
N CYS A 11 13.44 -1.56 -0.27
CA CYS A 11 13.61 -1.27 -1.70
C CYS A 11 12.94 -2.33 -2.56
N LYS A 12 13.18 -3.62 -2.29
CA LYS A 12 12.53 -4.72 -3.03
C LYS A 12 11.00 -4.65 -2.97
N LEU A 13 10.45 -4.28 -1.81
CA LEU A 13 9.01 -4.07 -1.68
C LEU A 13 8.53 -2.91 -2.56
N PHE A 14 9.25 -1.78 -2.54
CA PHE A 14 8.86 -0.59 -3.30
C PHE A 14 8.99 -0.79 -4.81
N ASP A 15 10.02 -1.51 -5.26
CA ASP A 15 10.20 -1.90 -6.65
C ASP A 15 9.00 -2.74 -7.11
N TRP A 16 8.67 -3.79 -6.34
CA TRP A 16 7.50 -4.64 -6.64
C TRP A 16 6.17 -3.87 -6.64
N LEU A 17 5.95 -2.99 -5.65
CA LEU A 17 4.77 -2.14 -5.61
C LEU A 17 4.71 -1.16 -6.79
N GLY A 18 5.87 -0.65 -7.22
CA GLY A 18 6.02 0.21 -8.38
C GLY A 18 5.70 -0.47 -9.70
N GLU A 19 5.81 -1.80 -9.76
CA GLU A 19 5.36 -2.61 -10.89
C GLU A 19 3.88 -2.95 -10.79
N VAL A 20 3.43 -3.42 -9.62
CA VAL A 20 2.07 -3.94 -9.41
C VAL A 20 1.01 -2.84 -9.49
N VAL A 21 1.18 -1.71 -8.82
CA VAL A 21 0.14 -0.66 -8.77
C VAL A 21 -0.20 -0.08 -10.15
N PRO A 22 0.76 0.24 -11.03
CA PRO A 22 0.46 0.70 -12.39
C PRO A 22 0.21 -0.42 -13.40
N SER A 23 0.41 -1.69 -13.04
CA SER A 23 0.16 -2.84 -13.93
C SER A 23 -1.28 -2.88 -14.43
N THR A 24 -1.52 -3.56 -15.56
CA THR A 24 -2.86 -3.81 -16.11
C THR A 24 -3.82 -4.41 -15.10
N ASP A 25 -3.28 -5.18 -14.16
CA ASP A 25 -4.02 -5.91 -13.14
C ASP A 25 -4.62 -4.99 -12.08
N CYS A 26 -3.97 -3.85 -11.82
CA CYS A 26 -4.40 -2.88 -10.83
C CYS A 26 -4.91 -1.56 -11.43
N LYS A 27 -4.70 -1.32 -12.73
CA LYS A 27 -5.05 -0.07 -13.43
C LYS A 27 -6.52 0.33 -13.29
N GLY A 28 -7.43 -0.63 -13.17
CA GLY A 28 -8.87 -0.39 -13.00
C GLY A 28 -9.29 0.11 -11.60
N PHE A 29 -8.38 0.12 -10.63
CA PHE A 29 -8.62 0.52 -9.25
C PHE A 29 -8.06 1.90 -8.91
N PHE A 30 -7.18 2.44 -9.75
CA PHE A 30 -6.53 3.73 -9.52
C PHE A 30 -6.80 4.67 -10.68
N SER A 31 -7.13 5.93 -10.37
CA SER A 31 -7.10 6.97 -11.40
C SER A 31 -5.66 7.12 -11.92
N ARG A 32 -5.50 7.38 -13.23
CA ARG A 32 -4.21 7.65 -13.90
C ARG A 32 -3.42 8.78 -13.22
N SER A 33 -4.11 9.63 -12.46
CA SER A 33 -3.59 10.79 -11.74
C SER A 33 -3.73 10.67 -10.22
N SER A 34 -3.94 9.46 -9.69
CA SER A 34 -4.32 9.27 -8.28
C SER A 34 -3.23 9.61 -7.27
N GLY A 35 -1.94 9.52 -7.63
CA GLY A 35 -0.85 9.61 -6.66
C GLY A 35 -0.89 8.48 -5.61
N ALA A 36 -1.65 7.40 -5.88
CA ALA A 36 -1.87 6.30 -4.94
C ALA A 36 -0.58 5.56 -4.57
N LEU A 37 0.34 5.39 -5.53
CA LEU A 37 1.64 4.76 -5.29
C LEU A 37 2.48 5.57 -4.28
N PHE A 38 2.55 6.89 -4.45
CA PHE A 38 3.28 7.77 -3.53
C PHE A 38 2.66 7.76 -2.12
N ARG A 39 1.33 7.68 -2.02
CA ARG A 39 0.66 7.49 -0.73
C ARG A 39 0.99 6.13 -0.12
N ALA A 40 0.96 5.06 -0.91
CA ALA A 40 1.29 3.72 -0.44
C ALA A 40 2.73 3.65 0.12
N PHE A 41 3.72 4.20 -0.59
CA PHE A 41 5.11 4.27 -0.09
C PHE A 41 5.20 5.03 1.23
N LYS A 42 4.56 6.20 1.30
CA LYS A 42 4.51 6.99 2.53
C LYS A 42 3.86 6.22 3.69
N TYR A 43 2.79 5.47 3.43
CA TYR A 43 2.11 4.68 4.46
C TYR A 43 2.97 3.51 4.94
N VAL A 44 3.70 2.85 4.05
CA VAL A 44 4.65 1.79 4.44
C VAL A 44 5.70 2.36 5.37
N ASP A 45 6.38 3.45 4.98
CA ASP A 45 7.42 4.06 5.82
C ASP A 45 6.85 4.53 7.17
N ALA A 46 5.70 5.19 7.16
CA ALA A 46 5.05 5.65 8.39
C ALA A 46 4.63 4.49 9.30
N TYR A 47 4.12 3.39 8.74
CA TYR A 47 3.69 2.24 9.52
C TYR A 47 4.88 1.48 10.11
N LEU A 48 5.94 1.26 9.34
CA LEU A 48 7.18 0.62 9.81
C LEU A 48 7.88 1.43 10.92
N ALA A 49 7.75 2.76 10.90
CA ALA A 49 8.25 3.62 11.97
C ALA A 49 7.46 3.50 13.28
N LEU A 50 6.19 3.08 13.22
CA LEU A 50 5.28 2.99 14.38
C LEU A 50 5.08 1.57 14.89
N ARG A 51 5.28 0.55 14.05
CA ARG A 51 4.99 -0.84 14.37
C ARG A 51 6.15 -1.75 13.96
N PRO A 52 6.63 -2.63 14.86
CA PRO A 52 7.57 -3.66 14.47
C PRO A 52 6.88 -4.66 13.53
N VAL A 53 7.47 -4.86 12.35
CA VAL A 53 6.99 -5.80 11.33
C VAL A 53 8.07 -6.83 11.07
N SER A 54 7.69 -8.11 11.03
CA SER A 54 8.59 -9.20 10.64
C SER A 54 8.75 -9.25 9.12
N GLY A 55 9.92 -9.68 8.64
CA GLY A 55 10.21 -9.74 7.21
C GLY A 55 9.16 -10.47 6.36
N ASN A 56 8.60 -11.57 6.87
CA ASN A 56 7.53 -12.32 6.21
C ASN A 56 6.19 -11.57 6.11
N LYS A 57 5.97 -10.54 6.93
CA LYS A 57 4.77 -9.69 6.90
C LYS A 57 4.99 -8.37 6.15
N LEU A 58 6.18 -8.15 5.59
CA LEU A 58 6.51 -6.91 4.90
C LEU A 58 5.67 -6.75 3.62
N GLN A 59 5.52 -7.80 2.81
CA GLN A 59 4.69 -7.77 1.60
C GLN A 59 3.21 -7.54 1.93
N LEU A 60 2.69 -8.23 2.94
CA LEU A 60 1.33 -8.02 3.47
C LEU A 60 1.11 -6.55 3.89
N THR A 61 2.08 -5.96 4.58
CA THR A 61 2.03 -4.55 5.01
C THR A 61 2.00 -3.61 3.80
N GLY A 62 2.82 -3.87 2.78
CA GLY A 62 2.82 -3.10 1.54
C GLY A 62 1.49 -3.17 0.79
N VAL A 63 0.94 -4.37 0.61
CA VAL A 63 -0.37 -4.60 0.00
C VAL A 63 -1.49 -3.89 0.76
N ALA A 64 -1.49 -3.97 2.09
CA ALA A 64 -2.46 -3.26 2.92
C ALA A 64 -2.34 -1.73 2.78
N CYS A 65 -1.12 -1.20 2.70
CA CYS A 65 -0.90 0.23 2.47
C CYS A 65 -1.43 0.69 1.10
N VAL A 66 -1.34 -0.16 0.08
CA VAL A 66 -1.98 0.09 -1.23
C VAL A 66 -3.50 0.11 -1.10
N CYS A 67 -4.10 -0.82 -0.37
CA CYS A 67 -5.54 -0.83 -0.11
C CYS A 67 -6.01 0.45 0.59
N VAL A 68 -5.30 0.91 1.62
CA VAL A 68 -5.61 2.18 2.30
C VAL A 68 -5.48 3.36 1.33
N ALA A 69 -4.45 3.39 0.48
CA ALA A 69 -4.28 4.44 -0.52
C ALA A 69 -5.39 4.44 -1.58
N ALA A 70 -5.91 3.25 -1.94
CA ALA A 70 -7.03 3.07 -2.85
C ALA A 70 -8.36 3.52 -2.23
N ALA A 71 -8.60 3.25 -0.95
CA ALA A 71 -9.84 3.62 -0.25
C ALA A 71 -10.09 5.15 -0.19
N LEU A 72 -9.06 5.96 -0.43
CA LEU A 72 -9.17 7.42 -0.51
C LEU A 72 -9.60 7.93 -1.89
N GLU A 73 -9.52 7.08 -2.91
CA GLU A 73 -9.87 7.44 -4.28
C GLU A 73 -11.37 7.23 -4.50
N ARG A 74 -12.02 8.22 -5.15
CA ARG A 74 -13.49 8.30 -5.29
C ARG A 74 -14.15 7.08 -5.97
N ASN A 75 -13.41 6.34 -6.79
CA ASN A 75 -13.95 5.21 -7.57
C ASN A 75 -13.72 3.84 -6.90
N SER A 76 -12.92 3.76 -5.84
CA SER A 76 -12.37 2.49 -5.34
C SER A 76 -13.20 1.86 -4.23
N ASN A 77 -14.04 2.63 -3.53
CA ASN A 77 -14.85 2.10 -2.43
C ASN A 77 -15.78 0.96 -2.87
N ALA A 78 -16.30 1.01 -4.10
CA ALA A 78 -17.12 -0.08 -4.65
C ALA A 78 -16.31 -1.32 -5.11
N ARG A 79 -14.99 -1.19 -5.25
CA ARG A 79 -14.11 -2.23 -5.84
C ARG A 79 -12.99 -2.68 -4.90
N LEU A 80 -12.97 -2.20 -3.65
CA LEU A 80 -11.89 -2.49 -2.70
C LEU A 80 -11.76 -3.99 -2.43
N GLU A 81 -12.89 -4.69 -2.32
CA GLU A 81 -12.89 -6.15 -2.14
C GLU A 81 -12.29 -6.92 -3.32
N VAL A 82 -12.53 -6.45 -4.54
CA VAL A 82 -11.93 -7.03 -5.75
C VAL A 82 -10.43 -6.73 -5.77
N LEU A 83 -10.00 -5.54 -5.32
CA LEU A 83 -8.58 -5.20 -5.19
C LEU A 83 -7.87 -6.06 -4.15
N VAL A 84 -8.49 -6.29 -2.98
CA VAL A 84 -7.97 -7.18 -1.94
C VAL A 84 -7.76 -8.59 -2.48
N ALA A 85 -8.76 -9.14 -3.18
CA ALA A 85 -8.64 -10.44 -3.82
C ALA A 85 -7.53 -10.46 -4.87
N ARG A 86 -7.40 -9.40 -5.68
CA ARG A 86 -6.37 -9.31 -6.72
C ARG A 86 -4.96 -9.24 -6.13
N LEU A 87 -4.74 -8.40 -5.13
CA LEU A 87 -3.42 -8.25 -4.52
C LEU A 87 -3.02 -9.51 -3.76
N ALA A 88 -3.94 -10.17 -3.04
CA ALA A 88 -3.68 -11.48 -2.44
C ALA A 88 -3.23 -12.51 -3.50
N HIS A 89 -3.90 -12.55 -4.65
CA HIS A 89 -3.51 -13.42 -5.76
C HIS A 89 -2.11 -13.08 -6.32
N LEU A 90 -1.80 -11.79 -6.51
CA LEU A 90 -0.48 -11.34 -6.99
C LEU A 90 0.67 -11.62 -6.03
N THR A 91 0.37 -11.91 -4.76
CA THR A 91 1.39 -12.34 -3.78
C THR A 91 1.72 -13.83 -3.84
N ASP A 92 1.15 -14.58 -4.80
CA ASP A 92 1.39 -16.02 -4.99
C ASP A 92 1.22 -16.85 -3.68
N GLY A 93 0.14 -16.55 -2.95
CA GLY A 93 -0.19 -17.22 -1.69
C GLY A 93 0.58 -16.72 -0.46
N ALA A 94 1.49 -15.76 -0.60
CA ALA A 94 2.17 -15.16 0.55
C ALA A 94 1.22 -14.32 1.44
N CYS A 95 0.08 -13.90 0.92
CA CYS A 95 -0.96 -13.18 1.66
C CYS A 95 -2.36 -13.73 1.34
N THR A 96 -3.15 -13.97 2.38
CA THR A 96 -4.58 -14.29 2.25
C THR A 96 -5.43 -13.01 2.21
N ARG A 97 -6.66 -13.12 1.70
CA ARG A 97 -7.58 -11.97 1.65
C ARG A 97 -7.92 -11.46 3.05
N GLU A 98 -8.09 -12.38 3.98
CA GLU A 98 -8.42 -12.13 5.38
C GLU A 98 -7.26 -11.40 6.08
N GLU A 99 -6.02 -11.82 5.82
CA GLU A 99 -4.83 -11.12 6.31
C GLU A 99 -4.73 -9.72 5.73
N VAL A 100 -4.99 -9.54 4.42
CA VAL A 100 -4.97 -8.22 3.78
C VAL A 100 -6.01 -7.29 4.39
N ARG A 101 -7.25 -7.76 4.61
CA ARG A 101 -8.30 -6.97 5.28
C ARG A 101 -7.89 -6.58 6.71
N SER A 102 -7.40 -7.55 7.50
CA SER A 102 -6.98 -7.32 8.88
C SER A 102 -5.81 -6.32 8.96
N MET A 103 -4.81 -6.49 8.09
CA MET A 103 -3.68 -5.58 8.01
C MET A 103 -4.11 -4.18 7.53
N THR A 104 -5.04 -4.08 6.59
CA THR A 104 -5.57 -2.78 6.11
C THR A 104 -6.23 -2.01 7.25
N ALA A 105 -7.06 -2.68 8.07
CA ALA A 105 -7.65 -2.08 9.25
C ALA A 105 -6.58 -1.62 10.26
N SER A 106 -5.56 -2.45 10.50
CA SER A 106 -4.43 -2.10 11.38
C SER A 106 -3.66 -0.88 10.88
N VAL A 107 -3.34 -0.82 9.58
CA VAL A 107 -2.66 0.34 8.95
C VAL A 107 -3.51 1.60 9.11
N GLN A 108 -4.80 1.52 8.81
CA GLN A 108 -5.72 2.65 8.93
C GLN A 108 -5.81 3.16 10.39
N GLN A 109 -5.91 2.25 11.36
CA GLN A 109 -5.96 2.59 12.78
C GLN A 109 -4.65 3.22 13.28
N VAL A 110 -3.50 2.67 12.89
CA VAL A 110 -2.18 3.16 13.33
C VAL A 110 -1.86 4.53 12.72
N LEU A 111 -2.21 4.74 11.44
CA LEU A 111 -1.90 6.01 10.77
C LEU A 111 -2.92 7.11 11.08
N GLY A 112 -4.17 6.77 11.38
CA GLY A 112 -5.22 7.73 11.75
C GLY A 112 -5.34 8.88 10.75
N PHE A 113 -5.31 10.13 11.24
CA PHE A 113 -5.41 11.32 10.39
C PHE A 113 -4.20 11.58 9.48
N ARG A 114 -3.07 10.87 9.66
CA ARG A 114 -1.85 11.05 8.84
C ARG A 114 -2.01 10.56 7.40
N ILE A 115 -3.13 9.90 7.10
CA ILE A 115 -3.50 9.39 5.78
C ILE A 115 -3.80 10.53 4.78
N TYR A 116 -4.23 11.71 5.23
CA TYR A 116 -4.65 12.81 4.34
C TYR A 116 -3.53 13.81 3.98
N GLN A 117 -2.28 13.45 4.21
CA GLN A 117 -1.17 14.37 4.01
C GLN A 117 -0.74 14.46 2.53
N PRO A 118 -0.28 15.64 2.06
CA PRO A 118 0.24 15.79 0.70
C PRO A 118 1.46 14.88 0.45
N THR A 119 1.64 14.50 -0.81
CA THR A 119 2.80 13.76 -1.32
C THR A 119 3.55 14.60 -2.34
N ALA A 120 4.71 14.13 -2.81
CA ALA A 120 5.45 14.80 -3.88
C ALA A 120 4.58 15.06 -5.12
N ASP A 121 3.71 14.11 -5.48
CA ASP A 121 2.75 14.23 -6.58
C ASP A 121 1.77 15.41 -6.40
N THR A 122 1.36 15.72 -5.16
CA THR A 122 0.50 16.88 -4.86
C THR A 122 1.16 18.20 -5.26
N PHE A 123 2.44 18.36 -4.93
CA PHE A 123 3.20 19.57 -5.26
C PHE A 123 3.51 19.66 -6.75
N LEU A 124 3.91 18.54 -7.37
CA LEU A 124 4.18 18.48 -8.81
C LEU A 124 2.94 18.82 -9.66
N ARG A 125 1.73 18.48 -9.21
CA ARG A 125 0.49 18.88 -9.91
C ARG A 125 0.17 20.36 -9.75
N ARG A 126 0.51 20.95 -8.60
CA ARG A 126 0.16 22.35 -8.26
C ARG A 126 1.11 23.36 -8.88
N TYR A 127 2.39 23.02 -9.01
CA TYR A 127 3.46 23.93 -9.44
C TYR A 127 4.14 23.47 -10.73
N ARG A 128 3.40 22.73 -11.56
CA ARG A 128 3.84 22.35 -12.90
C ARG A 128 3.80 23.52 -13.87
#